data_AF-A0A6I9HUM0-F1
#
_entry.id   AF-A0A6I9HUM0-F1
#
_cell.length_a   1.000
_cell.length_b   1.000
_cell.length_c   1.000
_cell.angle_alpha   90.00
_cell.angle_beta   90.00
_cell.angle_gamma   90.00
#
_symmetry.space_group_name_H-M   'P 1'
#
loop_
_entity.id
_entity.type
_entity.pdbx_description
1 polymer ?
#
loop_
_entity_poly.entity_id
_entity_poly.type
_entity_poly.pdbx_seq_one_letter_code
_entity_poly.pdbx_strand_id
1 'polypeptide(L)'
;MQQTGNKPPAMLPKRGEYMLKDMKRMAKYYQVPVRMSPDALQQILKTSSLTAMRFITAIDMTNPQYLEPLSREFWMRFWSQHEDISQPENILAVARQAGLSSELSQKALEMTSSPAVKDRLKDTTTEALKYGAFGMPAVVAHYDGKPHLFFGSDRLELLGSVIGEKWLGPVPSPKL
;
A
#
# COMPACT_ATOMS: atom_id res chain seq x y z
N MET A 1 6.37 -5.62 -11.02
CA MET A 1 7.68 -5.09 -11.48
C MET A 1 8.46 -6.12 -12.26
N GLN A 2 8.86 -7.26 -11.67
CA GLN A 2 9.65 -8.28 -12.40
C GLN A 2 8.93 -8.83 -13.64
N GLN A 3 7.64 -9.17 -13.52
CA GLN A 3 6.85 -9.73 -14.63
C GLN A 3 6.59 -8.73 -15.77
N THR A 4 6.69 -7.42 -15.51
CA THR A 4 6.44 -6.36 -16.51
C THR A 4 7.73 -5.72 -17.03
N GLY A 5 8.90 -6.16 -16.56
CA GLY A 5 10.19 -5.53 -16.85
C GLY A 5 10.35 -4.11 -16.27
N ASN A 6 9.39 -3.63 -15.46
CA ASN A 6 9.46 -2.29 -14.90
C ASN A 6 10.57 -2.20 -13.85
N LYS A 7 11.35 -1.11 -13.91
CA LYS A 7 12.46 -0.82 -12.99
C LYS A 7 12.07 0.27 -11.99
N PRO A 8 12.53 0.22 -10.73
CA PRO A 8 12.26 1.29 -9.77
C PRO A 8 12.70 2.65 -10.32
N PRO A 9 11.84 3.69 -10.28
CA PRO A 9 12.14 5.00 -10.86
C PRO A 9 13.39 5.65 -10.25
N ALA A 10 13.65 5.39 -8.97
CA ALA A 10 14.82 5.89 -8.24
C ALA A 10 16.16 5.31 -8.74
N MET A 11 16.17 4.27 -9.60
CA MET A 11 17.40 3.80 -10.24
C MET A 11 18.05 4.87 -11.14
N LEU A 12 17.29 5.84 -11.64
CA LEU A 12 17.83 7.02 -12.29
C LEU A 12 18.04 8.12 -11.24
N PRO A 13 19.30 8.55 -10.93
CA PRO A 13 19.59 9.43 -9.80
C PRO A 13 18.74 10.72 -9.78
N LYS A 14 18.54 11.36 -10.92
CA LYS A 14 17.72 12.59 -11.01
C LYS A 14 16.23 12.35 -10.72
N ARG A 15 15.70 11.17 -11.06
CA ARG A 15 14.33 10.79 -10.65
C ARG A 15 14.27 10.52 -9.15
N GLY A 16 15.28 9.87 -8.57
CA GLY A 16 15.39 9.68 -7.13
C GLY A 16 15.42 11.00 -6.34
N GLU A 17 16.27 11.95 -6.76
CA GLU A 17 16.33 13.30 -6.18
C GLU A 17 14.97 14.01 -6.24
N TYR A 18 14.26 13.91 -7.37
CA TYR A 18 12.92 14.47 -7.54
C TYR A 18 11.92 13.81 -6.57
N MET A 19 11.88 12.47 -6.53
CA MET A 19 10.95 11.72 -5.68
C MET A 19 11.07 12.08 -4.20
N LEU A 20 12.29 12.27 -3.68
CA LEU A 20 12.49 12.69 -2.28
C LEU A 20 11.89 14.07 -1.99
N LYS A 21 11.98 15.01 -2.93
CA LYS A 21 11.38 16.34 -2.81
C LYS A 21 9.86 16.27 -2.96
N ASP A 22 9.40 15.46 -3.90
CA ASP A 22 7.99 15.34 -4.24
C ASP A 22 7.19 14.65 -3.13
N MET A 23 7.70 13.57 -2.55
CA MET A 23 7.07 12.91 -1.40
C MET A 23 6.85 13.88 -0.22
N LYS A 24 7.76 14.84 0.02
CA LYS A 24 7.58 15.87 1.05
C LYS A 24 6.42 16.84 0.70
N ARG A 25 6.29 17.22 -0.57
CA ARG A 25 5.17 18.05 -1.04
C ARG A 25 3.85 17.30 -0.94
N MET A 26 3.84 16.04 -1.37
CA MET A 26 2.67 15.18 -1.36
C MET A 26 2.21 14.85 0.05
N ALA A 27 3.13 14.58 0.99
CA ALA A 27 2.83 14.42 2.41
C ALA A 27 2.07 15.64 2.96
N LYS A 28 2.55 16.86 2.65
CA LYS A 28 1.87 18.11 3.03
C LYS A 28 0.50 18.27 2.34
N TYR A 29 0.43 18.00 1.04
CA TYR A 29 -0.78 18.19 0.23
C TYR A 29 -1.91 17.23 0.64
N TYR A 30 -1.59 15.96 0.87
CA TYR A 30 -2.53 14.93 1.32
C TYR A 30 -2.74 14.90 2.84
N GLN A 31 -1.99 15.70 3.61
CA GLN A 31 -1.98 15.67 5.08
C GLN A 31 -1.67 14.27 5.65
N VAL A 32 -0.82 13.50 4.98
CA VAL A 32 -0.36 12.17 5.42
C VAL A 32 1.05 12.30 5.98
N PRO A 33 1.35 11.79 7.19
CA PRO A 33 2.59 12.07 7.92
C PRO A 33 3.82 11.27 7.43
N VAL A 34 3.93 11.03 6.11
CA VAL A 34 5.11 10.38 5.51
C VAL A 34 6.36 11.23 5.76
N ARG A 35 7.43 10.60 6.22
CA ARG A 35 8.73 11.25 6.46
C ARG A 35 9.77 10.66 5.53
N MET A 36 10.44 11.49 4.74
CA MET A 36 11.51 11.05 3.83
C MET A 36 12.85 11.69 4.18
N SER A 37 13.84 10.84 4.44
CA SER A 37 15.25 11.16 4.66
C SER A 37 16.14 10.22 3.82
N PRO A 38 17.44 10.54 3.64
CA PRO A 38 18.39 9.59 3.05
C PRO A 38 18.44 8.24 3.77
N ASP A 39 18.36 8.22 5.11
CA ASP A 39 18.37 6.99 5.90
C ASP A 39 17.08 6.17 5.69
N ALA A 40 15.94 6.83 5.58
CA ALA A 40 14.68 6.18 5.23
C ALA A 40 14.77 5.44 3.89
N LEU A 41 15.49 6.00 2.90
CA LEU A 41 15.70 5.33 1.62
C LEU A 41 16.50 4.03 1.76
N GLN A 42 17.52 4.00 2.64
CA GLN A 42 18.27 2.77 2.89
C GLN A 42 17.39 1.70 3.55
N GLN A 43 16.56 2.08 4.51
CA GLN A 43 15.60 1.17 5.14
C GLN A 43 14.62 0.60 4.10
N ILE A 44 14.07 1.47 3.25
CA ILE A 44 13.13 1.07 2.18
C ILE A 44 13.73 0.01 1.25
N LEU A 45 15.02 0.13 0.91
CA LEU A 45 15.69 -0.79 0.00
C LEU A 45 16.05 -2.14 0.65
N LYS A 46 16.16 -2.20 1.97
CA LYS A 46 16.60 -3.41 2.71
C LYS A 46 15.43 -4.22 3.27
N THR A 47 14.30 -3.59 3.56
CA THR A 47 13.16 -4.26 4.18
C THR A 47 12.26 -4.93 3.13
N SER A 48 12.06 -6.24 3.28
CA SER A 48 11.04 -6.96 2.51
C SER A 48 9.66 -6.75 3.13
N SER A 49 8.66 -6.43 2.30
CA SER A 49 7.27 -6.35 2.72
C SER A 49 6.52 -7.69 2.61
N LEU A 50 7.17 -8.79 2.20
CA LEU A 50 6.49 -10.05 1.87
C LEU A 50 5.68 -10.62 3.03
N THR A 51 6.26 -10.69 4.24
CA THR A 51 5.56 -11.22 5.43
C THR A 51 4.41 -10.30 5.83
N ALA A 52 4.62 -8.98 5.82
CA ALA A 52 3.57 -7.99 6.08
C ALA A 52 2.39 -8.12 5.08
N MET A 53 2.67 -8.23 3.78
CA MET A 53 1.63 -8.39 2.76
C MET A 53 0.87 -9.71 2.88
N ARG A 54 1.54 -10.80 3.28
CA ARG A 54 0.88 -12.08 3.59
C ARG A 54 0.02 -11.97 4.85
N PHE A 55 0.47 -11.24 5.87
CA PHE A 55 -0.31 -10.98 7.07
C PHE A 55 -1.57 -10.17 6.75
N ILE A 56 -1.44 -9.09 5.98
CA ILE A 56 -2.58 -8.31 5.45
C ILE A 56 -3.54 -9.21 4.66
N THR A 57 -3.02 -10.11 3.82
CA THR A 57 -3.84 -11.06 3.06
C THR A 57 -4.59 -12.04 3.98
N ALA A 58 -3.95 -12.56 5.02
CA ALA A 58 -4.61 -13.43 6.00
C ALA A 58 -5.75 -12.71 6.73
N ILE A 59 -5.56 -11.42 7.06
CA ILE A 59 -6.59 -10.59 7.67
C ILE A 59 -7.72 -10.27 6.69
N ASP A 60 -7.44 -9.94 5.43
CA ASP A 60 -8.47 -9.79 4.38
C ASP A 60 -9.36 -11.04 4.26
N MET A 61 -8.74 -12.22 4.29
CA MET A 61 -9.45 -13.50 4.17
C MET A 61 -10.35 -13.85 5.37
N THR A 62 -10.06 -13.33 6.56
CA THR A 62 -10.67 -13.83 7.81
C THR A 62 -11.37 -12.76 8.64
N ASN A 63 -10.85 -11.53 8.62
CA ASN A 63 -11.29 -10.41 9.43
C ASN A 63 -11.16 -9.09 8.62
N PRO A 64 -11.84 -8.97 7.46
CA PRO A 64 -11.65 -7.85 6.53
C PRO A 64 -11.98 -6.48 7.12
N GLN A 65 -12.76 -6.41 8.21
CA GLN A 65 -13.02 -5.17 8.94
C GLN A 65 -11.76 -4.49 9.49
N TYR A 66 -10.65 -5.24 9.67
CA TYR A 66 -9.38 -4.70 10.11
C TYR A 66 -8.42 -4.36 8.95
N LEU A 67 -8.79 -4.63 7.69
CA LEU A 67 -7.88 -4.46 6.54
C LEU A 67 -7.35 -3.04 6.42
N GLU A 68 -8.24 -2.05 6.51
CA GLU A 68 -7.88 -0.63 6.41
C GLU A 68 -7.01 -0.15 7.59
N PRO A 69 -7.41 -0.28 8.87
CA PRO A 69 -6.58 0.17 9.99
C PRO A 69 -5.23 -0.56 10.04
N LEU A 70 -5.20 -1.87 9.78
CA LEU A 70 -3.96 -2.64 9.75
C LEU A 70 -2.99 -2.15 8.67
N SER A 71 -3.50 -1.97 7.46
CA SER A 71 -2.71 -1.46 6.34
C SER A 71 -2.14 -0.07 6.69
N ARG A 72 -2.97 0.82 7.26
CA ARG A 72 -2.55 2.14 7.73
C ARG A 72 -1.43 2.06 8.76
N GLU A 73 -1.52 1.18 9.75
CA GLU A 73 -0.47 1.04 10.77
C GLU A 73 0.84 0.49 10.20
N PHE A 74 0.79 -0.43 9.23
CA PHE A 74 2.00 -0.82 8.49
C PHE A 74 2.63 0.36 7.75
N TRP A 75 1.80 1.19 7.10
CA TRP A 75 2.26 2.42 6.44
C TRP A 75 2.89 3.40 7.44
N MET A 76 2.25 3.61 8.59
CA MET A 76 2.75 4.50 9.64
C MET A 76 4.10 4.03 10.18
N ARG A 77 4.21 2.74 10.53
CA ARG A 77 5.44 2.15 11.03
C ARG A 77 6.60 2.30 10.03
N PHE A 78 6.36 1.96 8.77
CA PHE A 78 7.41 1.95 7.77
C PHE A 78 7.78 3.33 7.21
N TRP A 79 6.77 4.12 6.80
CA TRP A 79 6.98 5.39 6.07
C TRP A 79 7.05 6.62 6.98
N SER A 80 6.53 6.53 8.21
CA SER A 80 6.50 7.66 9.14
C SER A 80 7.46 7.46 10.32
N GLN A 81 7.61 6.23 10.81
CA GLN A 81 8.47 5.90 11.96
C GLN A 81 9.81 5.28 11.55
N HIS A 82 9.94 4.80 10.30
CA HIS A 82 11.12 4.13 9.76
C HIS A 82 11.50 2.85 10.50
N GLU A 83 10.51 2.18 11.09
CA GLU A 83 10.68 0.94 11.84
C GLU A 83 10.45 -0.29 10.94
N ASP A 84 11.02 -1.44 11.34
CA ASP A 84 10.88 -2.69 10.60
C ASP A 84 9.44 -3.21 10.58
N ILE A 85 9.06 -3.85 9.47
CA ILE A 85 7.75 -4.49 9.25
C ILE A 85 7.89 -5.96 8.81
N SER A 86 9.10 -6.51 8.83
CA SER A 86 9.39 -7.83 8.28
C SER A 86 9.41 -8.94 9.33
N GLN A 87 9.76 -8.60 10.58
CA GLN A 87 9.86 -9.57 11.67
C GLN A 87 8.49 -9.81 12.36
N PRO A 88 8.24 -11.04 12.84
CA PRO A 88 6.99 -11.41 13.50
C PRO A 88 6.57 -10.48 14.64
N GLU A 89 7.50 -10.12 15.53
CA GLU A 89 7.24 -9.25 16.68
C GLU A 89 6.81 -7.84 16.26
N ASN A 90 7.36 -7.32 15.16
CA ASN A 90 6.99 -6.03 14.61
C ASN A 90 5.59 -6.08 13.96
N ILE A 91 5.28 -7.18 13.27
CA ILE A 91 3.95 -7.41 12.68
C ILE A 91 2.88 -7.48 13.77
N LEU A 92 3.15 -8.18 14.89
CA LEU A 92 2.22 -8.26 16.01
C LEU A 92 2.04 -6.90 16.71
N ALA A 93 3.10 -6.08 16.81
CA ALA A 93 3.01 -4.72 17.32
C ALA A 93 2.08 -3.84 16.45
N VAL A 94 2.21 -3.93 15.12
CA VAL A 94 1.32 -3.26 14.16
C VAL A 94 -0.12 -3.73 14.32
N ALA A 95 -0.34 -5.04 14.41
CA ALA A 95 -1.68 -5.61 14.57
C ALA A 95 -2.37 -5.10 15.85
N ARG A 96 -1.62 -5.00 16.95
CA ARG A 96 -2.13 -4.40 18.21
C ARG A 96 -2.51 -2.93 18.04
N GLN A 97 -1.69 -2.13 17.35
CA GLN A 97 -1.99 -0.72 17.08
C GLN A 97 -3.25 -0.57 16.22
N ALA A 98 -3.49 -1.51 15.31
CA ALA A 98 -4.69 -1.57 14.47
C ALA A 98 -5.93 -2.12 15.19
N GLY A 99 -5.84 -2.47 16.47
CA GLY A 99 -6.96 -2.92 17.29
C GLY A 99 -7.28 -4.42 17.21
N LEU A 100 -6.38 -5.24 16.67
CA LEU A 100 -6.55 -6.70 16.68
C LEU A 100 -6.22 -7.26 18.07
N SER A 101 -6.97 -8.29 18.49
CA SER A 101 -6.62 -9.06 19.69
C SER A 101 -5.34 -9.88 19.47
N SER A 102 -4.69 -10.27 20.57
CA SER A 102 -3.49 -11.12 20.52
C SER A 102 -3.77 -12.45 19.82
N GLU A 103 -4.94 -13.04 20.08
CA GLU A 103 -5.36 -14.33 19.52
C GLU A 103 -5.57 -14.25 18.00
N LEU A 104 -6.27 -13.21 17.53
CA LEU A 104 -6.46 -12.98 16.09
C LEU A 104 -5.14 -12.71 15.38
N SER A 105 -4.28 -11.89 16.00
CA SER A 105 -2.97 -11.54 15.47
C SER A 105 -2.08 -12.76 15.33
N GLN A 106 -2.02 -13.61 16.36
CA GLN A 106 -1.22 -14.83 16.34
C GLN A 106 -1.70 -15.82 15.29
N LYS A 107 -3.03 -16.02 15.19
CA LYS A 107 -3.63 -16.90 14.17
C LYS A 107 -3.31 -16.41 12.75
N ALA A 108 -3.43 -15.11 12.49
CA ALA A 108 -3.10 -14.54 11.18
C ALA A 108 -1.61 -14.65 10.85
N LEU A 109 -0.74 -14.50 11.86
CA LEU A 109 0.70 -14.66 11.70
C LEU A 109 1.09 -16.09 11.28
N GLU A 110 0.49 -17.11 11.90
CA GLU A 110 0.69 -18.52 11.51
C GLU A 110 0.24 -18.79 10.07
N MET A 111 -0.91 -18.22 9.69
CA MET A 111 -1.47 -18.34 8.34
C MET A 111 -0.55 -17.78 7.25
N THR A 112 0.36 -16.84 7.55
CA THR A 112 1.28 -16.25 6.55
C THR A 112 2.12 -17.28 5.80
N SER A 113 2.38 -18.44 6.42
CA SER A 113 3.16 -19.53 5.83
C SER A 113 2.31 -20.50 5.00
N SER A 114 0.98 -20.46 5.15
CA SER A 114 0.05 -21.39 4.52
C SER A 114 0.00 -21.25 3.00
N PRO A 115 -0.26 -22.35 2.25
CA PRO A 115 -0.48 -22.28 0.81
C PRO A 115 -1.62 -21.31 0.45
N ALA A 116 -2.74 -21.36 1.16
CA ALA A 116 -3.91 -20.53 0.88
C ALA A 116 -3.60 -19.01 0.88
N VAL A 117 -2.84 -18.52 1.87
CA VAL A 117 -2.45 -17.09 1.92
C VAL A 117 -1.44 -16.75 0.83
N LYS A 118 -0.48 -17.64 0.55
CA LYS A 118 0.51 -17.44 -0.51
C LYS A 118 -0.15 -17.36 -1.88
N ASP A 119 -1.07 -18.26 -2.15
CA ASP A 119 -1.82 -18.33 -3.41
C ASP A 119 -2.75 -17.14 -3.54
N ARG A 120 -3.49 -16.76 -2.49
CA ARG A 120 -4.34 -15.56 -2.50
C ARG A 120 -3.53 -14.30 -2.83
N LEU A 121 -2.39 -14.07 -2.19
CA LEU A 121 -1.55 -12.89 -2.46
C LEU A 121 -1.02 -12.91 -3.91
N LYS A 122 -0.61 -14.09 -4.40
CA LYS A 122 -0.16 -14.27 -5.78
C LYS A 122 -1.29 -13.97 -6.77
N ASP A 123 -2.47 -14.53 -6.55
CA ASP A 123 -3.63 -14.39 -7.43
C ASP A 123 -4.10 -12.93 -7.51
N THR A 124 -4.20 -12.23 -6.37
CA THR A 124 -4.50 -10.79 -6.34
C THR A 124 -3.46 -9.98 -7.11
N THR A 125 -2.17 -10.35 -7.00
CA THR A 125 -1.09 -9.69 -7.76
C THR A 125 -1.20 -9.98 -9.26
N THR A 126 -1.51 -11.22 -9.64
CA THR A 126 -1.72 -11.62 -11.04
C THR A 126 -2.96 -10.95 -11.63
N GLU A 127 -4.02 -10.76 -10.85
CA GLU A 127 -5.20 -10.01 -11.29
C GLU A 127 -4.87 -8.57 -11.64
N ALA A 128 -4.09 -7.86 -10.81
CA ALA A 128 -3.63 -6.51 -11.14
C ALA A 128 -2.83 -6.47 -12.46
N LEU A 129 -2.01 -7.50 -12.73
CA LEU A 129 -1.28 -7.62 -13.99
C LEU A 129 -2.20 -7.86 -15.19
N LYS A 130 -3.29 -8.63 -15.03
CA LYS A 130 -4.29 -8.83 -16.09
C LYS A 130 -4.98 -7.51 -16.48
N TYR A 131 -5.13 -6.59 -15.54
CA TYR A 131 -5.62 -5.23 -15.81
C TYR A 131 -4.55 -4.29 -16.41
N GLY A 132 -3.31 -4.76 -16.59
CA GLY A 132 -2.21 -3.99 -17.20
C GLY A 132 -1.35 -3.21 -16.19
N ALA A 133 -1.47 -3.49 -14.89
CA ALA A 133 -0.65 -2.81 -13.90
C ALA A 133 0.85 -3.07 -14.12
N PHE A 134 1.65 -2.02 -14.19
CA PHE A 134 3.12 -2.12 -14.31
C PHE A 134 3.85 -1.66 -13.03
N GLY A 135 3.14 -1.06 -12.09
CA GLY A 135 3.63 -0.59 -10.80
C GLY A 135 2.45 -0.32 -9.84
N MET A 136 2.75 0.28 -8.69
CA MET A 136 1.74 0.64 -7.68
C MET A 136 1.85 2.13 -7.27
N PRO A 137 0.75 2.74 -6.79
CA PRO A 137 -0.60 2.18 -6.71
C PRO A 137 -1.27 2.06 -8.09
N ALA A 138 -2.19 1.12 -8.20
CA ALA A 138 -3.02 0.86 -9.37
C ALA A 138 -4.48 0.76 -8.91
N VAL A 139 -5.34 1.62 -9.44
CA VAL A 139 -6.78 1.60 -9.17
C VAL A 139 -7.48 1.14 -10.45
N VAL A 140 -8.32 0.12 -10.34
CA VAL A 140 -9.14 -0.37 -11.45
C VAL A 140 -10.58 0.04 -11.18
N ALA A 141 -11.12 0.95 -11.99
CA ALA A 141 -12.51 1.38 -11.91
C ALA A 141 -13.34 0.63 -12.96
N HIS A 142 -14.49 0.10 -12.55
CA HIS A 142 -15.40 -0.61 -13.43
C HIS A 142 -16.59 0.31 -13.77
N TYR A 143 -16.64 0.80 -15.01
CA TYR A 143 -17.72 1.64 -15.53
C TYR A 143 -17.91 1.37 -17.04
N ASP A 144 -19.10 1.66 -17.56
CA ASP A 144 -19.51 1.29 -18.93
C ASP A 144 -19.29 -0.20 -19.26
N GLY A 145 -19.48 -1.07 -18.27
CA GLY A 145 -19.34 -2.53 -18.43
C GLY A 145 -17.90 -3.03 -18.63
N LYS A 146 -16.87 -2.19 -18.44
CA LYS A 146 -15.46 -2.56 -18.67
C LYS A 146 -14.52 -2.04 -17.56
N PRO A 147 -13.37 -2.69 -17.34
CA PRO A 147 -12.37 -2.23 -16.39
C PRO A 147 -11.49 -1.14 -17.00
N HIS A 148 -11.12 -0.14 -16.18
CA HIS A 148 -10.23 0.95 -16.57
C HIS A 148 -9.15 1.15 -15.50
N LEU A 149 -7.89 1.03 -15.92
CA LEU A 149 -6.74 1.16 -15.03
C LEU A 149 -6.28 2.63 -14.91
N PHE A 150 -6.15 3.10 -13.67
CA PHE A 150 -5.52 4.36 -13.30
C PHE A 150 -4.28 4.08 -12.45
N PHE A 151 -3.11 4.49 -12.94
CA PHE A 151 -1.83 4.30 -12.24
C PHE A 151 -1.40 5.58 -11.53
N GLY A 152 -0.96 5.45 -10.28
CA GLY A 152 -0.47 6.55 -9.45
C GLY A 152 -1.53 7.13 -8.51
N SER A 153 -1.07 7.89 -7.51
CA SER A 153 -1.94 8.62 -6.58
C SER A 153 -2.44 9.96 -7.14
N ASP A 154 -1.96 10.37 -8.31
CA ASP A 154 -2.22 11.65 -8.97
C ASP A 154 -3.32 11.56 -10.06
N ARG A 155 -4.12 10.49 -10.03
CA ARG A 155 -5.21 10.24 -10.98
C ARG A 155 -6.61 10.28 -10.37
N LEU A 156 -6.73 10.56 -9.07
CA LEU A 156 -8.03 10.55 -8.39
C LEU A 156 -9.00 11.61 -8.91
N GLU A 157 -8.52 12.79 -9.31
CA GLU A 157 -9.35 13.82 -9.94
C GLU A 157 -9.89 13.37 -11.30
N LEU A 158 -9.02 12.80 -12.14
CA LEU A 158 -9.42 12.24 -13.44
C LEU A 158 -10.40 11.08 -13.25
N LEU A 159 -10.14 10.19 -12.26
CA LEU A 159 -11.04 9.12 -11.89
C LEU A 159 -12.41 9.68 -11.51
N GLY A 160 -12.48 10.69 -10.64
CA GLY A 160 -13.72 11.37 -10.27
C GLY A 160 -14.48 11.87 -11.50
N SER A 161 -13.80 12.60 -12.39
CA SER A 161 -14.38 13.11 -13.64
C SER A 161 -15.02 12.00 -14.49
N VAL A 162 -14.34 10.86 -14.69
CA VAL A 162 -14.86 9.79 -15.55
C VAL A 162 -16.02 9.01 -14.92
N ILE A 163 -16.09 8.92 -13.60
CA ILE A 163 -17.21 8.25 -12.90
C ILE A 163 -18.34 9.21 -12.52
N GLY A 164 -18.26 10.47 -12.93
CA GLY A 164 -19.29 11.49 -12.64
C GLY A 164 -19.24 12.07 -11.22
N GLU A 165 -18.13 11.88 -10.51
CA GLU A 165 -17.94 12.37 -9.14
C GLU A 165 -17.10 13.66 -9.09
N LYS A 166 -17.52 14.59 -8.25
CA LYS A 166 -16.80 15.85 -8.07
C LYS A 166 -15.57 15.62 -7.18
N TRP A 167 -14.39 15.89 -7.71
CA TRP A 167 -13.17 15.96 -6.90
C TRP A 167 -13.20 17.18 -5.97
N LEU A 168 -13.06 16.95 -4.67
CA LEU A 168 -13.06 17.98 -3.62
C LEU A 168 -11.66 18.21 -3.03
N GLY A 169 -10.62 17.79 -3.76
CA GLY A 169 -9.25 17.77 -3.26
C GLY A 169 -8.92 16.50 -2.47
N PRO A 170 -7.64 16.37 -2.06
CA PRO A 170 -7.11 15.17 -1.41
C PRO A 170 -7.61 14.97 0.02
N VAL A 171 -8.12 16.03 0.64
CA VAL A 171 -8.69 16.03 1.99
C VAL A 171 -10.09 16.65 1.87
N PRO A 172 -11.07 15.90 1.33
CA PRO A 172 -12.42 16.39 1.20
C PRO A 172 -12.97 16.70 2.59
N SER A 173 -13.49 17.92 2.80
CA SER A 173 -14.24 18.20 4.02
C SER A 173 -15.49 17.31 4.05
N PRO A 174 -15.85 16.69 5.19
CA PRO A 174 -17.22 16.24 5.36
C PRO A 174 -18.08 17.49 5.13
N LYS A 175 -18.94 17.45 4.11
CA LYS A 175 -19.84 18.56 3.79
C LYS A 175 -20.48 19.06 5.10
N LEU A 176 -20.38 20.37 5.36
CA LEU A 176 -21.26 21.05 6.33
C LEU A 176 -22.72 20.80 5.96
#